data_AF-A0A3N0C147-F1
#
_entry.id   AF-A0A3N0C147-F1
#
_cell.length_a   1.000
_cell.length_b   1.000
_cell.length_c   1.000
_cell.angle_alpha   90.00
_cell.angle_beta   90.00
_cell.angle_gamma   90.00
#
_symmetry.space_group_name_H-M   'P 1'
#
loop_
_entity.id
_entity.type
_entity.pdbx_description
1 polymer ?
#
loop_
_entity_poly.entity_id
_entity_poly.type
_entity_poly.pdbx_seq_one_letter_code
_entity_poly.pdbx_strand_id
1 'polypeptide(L)'
;MAPNPQTISNQMWDTIRTEFTLPALQQVHRRLSELMEDPEPVMRHLVRVFIDDGTFCPGFQFLPGGHLHPTVTALFEQAMKQKIPHNYFTVWMITPSRELAGARPVDHLKGGPAPLRRALEVFRWR
;
A
#
# COMPACT_ATOMS: atom_id res chain seq x y z
N MET A 1 -20.13 22.38 -8.22
CA MET A 1 -20.13 20.97 -7.77
C MET A 1 -18.69 20.49 -7.74
N ALA A 2 -18.11 20.31 -6.55
CA ALA A 2 -16.82 19.62 -6.44
C ALA A 2 -17.05 18.12 -6.73
N PRO A 3 -16.14 17.43 -7.42
CA PRO A 3 -16.28 15.99 -7.64
C PRO A 3 -16.35 15.27 -6.29
N ASN A 4 -17.33 14.38 -6.18
CA ASN A 4 -17.52 13.49 -5.04
C ASN A 4 -16.21 12.71 -4.81
N PRO A 5 -15.59 12.71 -3.62
CA PRO A 5 -14.39 11.90 -3.37
C PRO A 5 -14.76 10.45 -3.67
N GLN A 6 -14.17 9.89 -4.73
CA GLN A 6 -14.50 8.56 -5.21
C GLN A 6 -14.32 7.58 -4.05
N THR A 7 -15.43 7.03 -3.55
CA THR A 7 -15.43 5.91 -2.64
C THR A 7 -14.78 4.73 -3.36
N ILE A 8 -13.72 4.18 -2.80
CA ILE A 8 -13.03 3.02 -3.35
C ILE A 8 -14.02 1.85 -3.37
N SER A 9 -14.23 1.24 -4.54
CA SER A 9 -15.24 0.19 -4.71
C SER A 9 -14.82 -1.13 -4.06
N ASN A 10 -15.80 -1.94 -3.64
CA ASN A 10 -15.55 -3.29 -3.14
C ASN A 10 -14.81 -4.18 -4.15
N GLN A 11 -15.13 -4.02 -5.44
CA GLN A 11 -14.43 -4.72 -6.52
C GLN A 11 -12.93 -4.44 -6.52
N MET A 12 -12.51 -3.21 -6.21
CA MET A 12 -11.08 -2.86 -6.10
C MET A 12 -10.41 -3.61 -4.95
N TRP A 13 -11.09 -3.73 -3.80
CA TRP A 13 -10.58 -4.49 -2.67
C TRP A 13 -10.49 -5.99 -2.97
N ASP A 14 -11.45 -6.54 -3.72
CA ASP A 14 -11.42 -7.93 -4.17
C ASP A 14 -10.24 -8.21 -5.12
N THR A 15 -9.94 -7.28 -6.03
CA THR A 15 -8.73 -7.35 -6.87
C THR A 15 -7.46 -7.37 -6.02
N ILE A 16 -7.32 -6.45 -5.05
CA ILE A 16 -6.15 -6.40 -4.17
C ILE A 16 -6.00 -7.71 -3.39
N ARG A 17 -7.11 -8.22 -2.84
CA ARG A 17 -7.13 -9.48 -2.08
C ARG A 17 -6.70 -10.66 -2.94
N THR A 18 -7.17 -10.72 -4.18
CA THR A 18 -6.87 -11.83 -5.11
C THR A 18 -5.42 -11.81 -5.57
N GLU A 19 -4.91 -10.65 -5.94
CA GLU A 19 -3.57 -10.56 -6.55
C GLU A 19 -2.45 -10.46 -5.51
N PHE A 20 -2.66 -9.69 -4.44
CA PHE A 20 -1.60 -9.35 -3.49
C PHE A 20 -1.83 -9.91 -2.10
N THR A 21 -2.96 -10.58 -1.85
CA THR A 21 -3.46 -10.88 -0.50
C THR A 21 -3.78 -9.63 0.31
N LEU A 22 -4.66 -9.80 1.30
CA LEU A 22 -5.07 -8.71 2.19
C LEU A 22 -5.32 -9.27 3.61
N PRO A 23 -4.28 -9.78 4.29
CA PRO A 23 -4.38 -10.34 5.64
C PRO A 23 -4.84 -9.30 6.66
N ALA A 24 -5.59 -9.77 7.67
CA ALA A 24 -5.98 -8.93 8.79
C ALA A 24 -4.76 -8.54 9.64
N LEU A 25 -4.77 -7.34 10.25
CA LEU A 25 -3.67 -6.84 11.07
C LEU A 25 -3.22 -7.82 12.15
N GLN A 26 -4.16 -8.50 12.81
CA GLN A 26 -3.87 -9.50 13.85
C GLN A 26 -3.14 -10.73 13.29
N GLN A 27 -3.46 -11.15 12.06
CA GLN A 27 -2.77 -12.26 11.40
C GLN A 27 -1.34 -11.88 11.05
N VAL A 28 -1.12 -10.65 10.59
CA VAL A 28 0.23 -10.11 10.34
C VAL A 28 1.03 -10.05 11.63
N HIS A 29 0.46 -9.48 12.70
CA HIS A 29 1.13 -9.38 14.01
C HIS A 29 1.59 -10.74 14.53
N ARG A 30 0.68 -11.74 14.53
CA ARG A 30 1.01 -13.11 14.94
C ARG A 30 2.15 -13.68 14.10
N ARG A 31 2.06 -13.57 12.77
CA ARG A 31 3.09 -14.12 11.88
C ARG A 31 4.44 -13.44 12.03
N LEU A 32 4.48 -12.13 12.27
CA LEU A 32 5.74 -11.44 12.55
C LEU A 32 6.32 -11.87 13.90
N SER A 33 5.48 -12.04 14.93
CA SER A 33 5.92 -12.54 16.25
C SER A 33 6.55 -13.94 16.19
N GLU A 34 6.16 -14.76 15.20
CA GLU A 34 6.77 -16.07 14.95
C GLU A 34 8.13 -15.98 14.23
N LEU A 35 8.39 -14.87 13.52
CA LEU A 35 9.57 -14.68 12.67
C LEU A 35 10.66 -13.82 13.32
N MET A 36 10.31 -12.99 14.30
CA MET A 36 11.24 -12.08 14.98
C MET A 36 10.83 -11.84 16.43
N GLU A 37 11.81 -11.57 17.29
CA GLU A 37 11.63 -11.35 18.72
C GLU A 37 10.77 -10.11 19.04
N ASP A 38 10.98 -9.02 18.30
CA ASP A 38 10.20 -7.79 18.45
C ASP A 38 9.59 -7.35 17.09
N PRO A 39 8.28 -7.58 16.87
CA PRO A 39 7.61 -7.16 15.64
C PRO A 39 7.20 -5.68 15.63
N GLU A 40 7.26 -4.97 16.77
CA GLU A 40 6.71 -3.61 16.90
C GLU A 40 7.33 -2.59 15.93
N PRO A 41 8.66 -2.58 15.67
CA PRO A 41 9.25 -1.68 14.69
C PRO A 41 8.64 -1.86 13.30
N VAL A 42 8.36 -3.10 12.88
CA VAL A 42 7.71 -3.38 11.59
C VAL A 42 6.25 -2.98 11.62
N MET A 43 5.53 -3.31 12.69
CA MET A 43 4.10 -3.03 12.87
C MET A 43 3.77 -1.54 12.75
N ARG A 44 4.67 -0.65 13.22
CA ARG A 44 4.51 0.81 13.15
C ARG A 44 4.62 1.38 11.73
N HIS A 45 5.29 0.68 10.82
CA HIS A 45 5.52 1.14 9.45
C HIS A 45 4.58 0.48 8.42
N LEU A 46 3.64 -0.35 8.88
CA LEU A 46 2.70 -1.03 7.99
C LEU A 46 1.77 -0.04 7.27
N VAL A 47 1.61 -0.28 5.96
CA VAL A 47 0.46 0.21 5.23
C VAL A 47 -0.76 -0.57 5.71
N ARG A 48 -1.75 0.15 6.23
CA ARG A 48 -3.00 -0.40 6.76
C ARG A 48 -4.18 0.14 5.99
N VAL A 49 -5.03 -0.71 5.46
CA VAL A 49 -6.31 -0.29 4.87
C VAL A 49 -7.46 -0.59 5.81
N PHE A 50 -8.44 0.31 5.80
CA PHE A 50 -9.63 0.25 6.64
C PHE A 50 -10.82 -0.05 5.73
N ILE A 51 -11.43 -1.22 5.91
CA ILE A 51 -12.56 -1.69 5.10
C ILE A 51 -13.63 -2.13 6.10
N ASP A 52 -14.78 -1.46 6.04
CA ASP A 52 -15.81 -1.53 7.07
C ASP A 52 -15.18 -1.37 8.46
N ASP A 53 -15.39 -2.32 9.37
CA ASP A 53 -14.82 -2.32 10.73
C ASP A 53 -13.45 -3.03 10.82
N GLY A 54 -12.90 -3.50 9.69
CA GLY A 54 -11.66 -4.26 9.63
C GLY A 54 -10.43 -3.44 9.28
N THR A 55 -9.27 -3.82 9.84
CA THR A 55 -7.96 -3.32 9.44
C THR A 55 -7.13 -4.41 8.80
N PHE A 56 -6.65 -4.16 7.59
CA PHE A 56 -5.92 -5.12 6.78
C PHE A 56 -4.61 -4.56 6.25
N CYS A 57 -3.68 -5.43 5.88
CA CYS A 57 -2.36 -5.05 5.40
C CYS A 57 -2.20 -5.54 3.95
N PRO A 58 -2.04 -4.66 2.95
CA PRO A 58 -1.84 -5.08 1.56
C PRO A 58 -0.56 -5.91 1.42
N GLY A 59 -0.65 -7.10 0.81
CA GLY A 59 0.47 -8.04 0.88
C GLY A 59 1.69 -7.66 0.02
N PHE A 60 1.55 -6.77 -0.97
CA PHE A 60 2.68 -6.25 -1.76
C PHE A 60 3.72 -5.50 -0.93
N GLN A 61 3.40 -5.12 0.32
CA GLN A 61 4.34 -4.44 1.21
C GLN A 61 5.34 -5.41 1.86
N PHE A 62 5.11 -6.72 1.82
CA PHE A 62 5.95 -7.70 2.49
C PHE A 62 6.94 -8.35 1.53
N LEU A 63 8.17 -8.51 2.01
CA LEU A 63 9.18 -9.40 1.46
C LEU A 63 9.14 -10.76 2.19
N PRO A 64 9.77 -11.81 1.62
CA PRO A 64 10.00 -13.05 2.34
C PRO A 64 10.67 -12.80 3.71
N GLY A 65 10.29 -13.59 4.72
CA GLY A 65 10.80 -13.45 6.08
C GLY A 65 10.15 -12.33 6.91
N GLY A 66 9.08 -11.68 6.42
CA GLY A 66 8.31 -10.71 7.21
C GLY A 66 8.86 -9.28 7.19
N HIS A 67 9.91 -9.03 6.41
CA HIS A 67 10.43 -7.68 6.21
C HIS A 67 9.51 -6.84 5.32
N LEU A 68 9.57 -5.52 5.46
CA LEU A 68 8.86 -4.62 4.57
C LEU A 68 9.67 -4.32 3.31
N HIS A 69 8.97 -4.16 2.20
CA HIS A 69 9.56 -3.75 0.95
C HIS A 69 10.03 -2.29 1.06
N PRO A 70 11.35 -2.01 1.00
CA PRO A 70 11.89 -0.69 1.33
C PRO A 70 11.34 0.42 0.42
N THR A 71 11.16 0.13 -0.87
CA THR A 71 10.51 1.06 -1.81
C THR A 71 9.07 1.38 -1.41
N VAL A 72 8.28 0.39 -0.97
CA VAL A 72 6.89 0.62 -0.54
C VAL A 72 6.86 1.47 0.72
N THR A 73 7.72 1.16 1.71
CA THR A 73 7.84 1.95 2.94
C THR A 73 8.20 3.40 2.65
N ALA A 74 9.22 3.64 1.82
CA ALA A 74 9.66 4.99 1.46
C ALA A 74 8.57 5.78 0.70
N LEU A 75 7.86 5.13 -0.22
CA LEU A 75 6.72 5.75 -0.91
C LEU A 75 5.58 6.05 0.05
N PHE A 76 5.30 5.15 0.99
CA PHE A 76 4.24 5.34 1.97
C PHE A 76 4.55 6.51 2.91
N GLU A 77 5.79 6.63 3.40
CA GLU A 77 6.22 7.79 4.19
C GLU A 77 6.07 9.10 3.41
N GLN A 78 6.41 9.11 2.12
CA GLN A 78 6.20 10.26 1.25
C GLN A 78 4.70 10.55 1.05
N ALA A 79 3.87 9.51 0.95
CA ALA A 79 2.43 9.65 0.84
C ALA A 79 1.81 10.26 2.11
N MET A 80 2.31 9.86 3.29
CA MET A 80 1.89 10.44 4.58
C MET A 80 2.25 11.92 4.68
N LYS A 81 3.45 12.33 4.21
CA LYS A 81 3.84 13.74 4.11
C LYS A 81 2.90 14.55 3.22
N GLN A 82 2.40 13.94 2.14
CA GLN A 82 1.40 14.51 1.24
C GLN A 82 -0.05 14.37 1.75
N LYS A 83 -0.25 13.80 2.94
CA LYS A 83 -1.56 13.54 3.55
C LYS A 83 -2.46 12.66 2.69
N ILE A 84 -1.89 11.77 1.89
CA ILE A 84 -2.64 10.77 1.13
C ILE A 84 -3.12 9.69 2.12
N PRO A 85 -4.41 9.37 2.21
CA PRO A 85 -4.88 8.33 3.13
C PRO A 85 -4.38 6.96 2.70
N HIS A 86 -4.24 6.06 3.67
CA HIS A 86 -3.67 4.73 3.44
C HIS A 86 -4.43 3.93 2.37
N ASN A 87 -5.77 4.01 2.39
CA ASN A 87 -6.62 3.34 1.42
C ASN A 87 -6.34 3.84 -0.02
N TYR A 88 -6.21 5.15 -0.21
CA TYR A 88 -5.91 5.73 -1.53
C TYR A 88 -4.48 5.44 -1.97
N PHE A 89 -3.51 5.41 -1.05
CA PHE A 89 -2.16 4.96 -1.37
C PHE A 89 -2.16 3.51 -1.87
N THR A 90 -2.92 2.63 -1.21
CA THR A 90 -3.02 1.22 -1.59
C THR A 90 -3.65 1.05 -2.97
N VAL A 91 -4.71 1.81 -3.26
CA VAL A 91 -5.33 1.79 -4.60
C VAL A 91 -4.38 2.35 -5.65
N TRP A 92 -3.69 3.45 -5.35
CA TRP A 92 -2.69 4.01 -6.27
C TRP A 92 -1.62 2.97 -6.62
N MET A 93 -1.14 2.19 -5.64
CA MET A 93 -0.13 1.16 -5.86
C MET A 93 -0.51 0.14 -6.92
N ILE A 94 -1.81 -0.15 -7.08
CA ILE A 94 -2.32 -1.17 -8.02
C ILE A 94 -3.08 -0.59 -9.22
N THR A 95 -3.15 0.74 -9.35
CA THR A 95 -3.86 1.40 -10.44
C THR A 95 -2.88 1.78 -11.55
N PRO A 96 -3.16 1.43 -12.82
CA PRO A 96 -2.39 1.91 -13.96
C PRO A 96 -2.24 3.43 -13.97
N SER A 97 -1.01 3.92 -14.12
CA SER A 97 -0.69 5.36 -14.10
C SER A 97 -0.06 5.79 -15.42
N ARG A 98 -0.47 6.97 -15.93
CA ARG A 98 0.11 7.55 -17.16
C ARG A 98 1.59 7.91 -16.97
N GLU A 99 1.93 8.34 -15.77
CA GLU A 99 3.29 8.67 -15.32
C GLU A 99 4.22 7.45 -15.34
N LEU A 100 3.63 6.25 -15.33
CA LEU A 100 4.32 4.96 -15.43
C LEU A 100 4.02 4.24 -16.75
N ALA A 101 3.72 5.00 -17.82
CA ALA A 101 3.44 4.47 -19.15
C ALA A 101 2.32 3.40 -19.19
N GLY A 102 1.33 3.53 -18.32
CA GLY A 102 0.20 2.61 -18.21
C GLY A 102 0.43 1.39 -17.32
N ALA A 103 1.62 1.24 -16.73
CA ALA A 103 1.87 0.22 -15.71
C ALA A 103 1.43 0.67 -14.31
N ARG A 104 1.36 -0.27 -13.37
CA ARG A 104 1.02 0.00 -11.97
C ARG A 104 2.29 0.21 -11.15
N PRO A 105 2.26 1.02 -10.07
CA PRO A 105 3.43 1.17 -9.19
C PRO A 105 4.02 -0.15 -8.68
N VAL A 106 3.18 -1.14 -8.34
CA VAL A 106 3.63 -2.48 -7.92
C VAL A 106 4.50 -3.20 -8.97
N ASP A 107 4.26 -2.96 -10.26
CA ASP A 107 5.01 -3.60 -11.35
C ASP A 107 6.45 -3.03 -11.47
N HIS A 108 6.67 -1.83 -10.91
CA HIS A 108 7.95 -1.12 -10.97
C HIS A 108 8.82 -1.24 -9.72
N LEU A 109 8.41 -2.02 -8.71
CA LEU A 109 9.11 -2.11 -7.42
C LEU A 109 10.59 -2.53 -7.54
N LYS A 110 10.93 -3.29 -8.59
CA LYS A 110 12.31 -3.74 -8.90
C LYS A 110 13.15 -2.72 -9.68
N GLY A 111 12.51 -1.72 -10.32
CA GLY A 111 13.15 -0.78 -11.25
C GLY A 111 13.73 0.48 -10.62
N GLY A 112 13.75 0.57 -9.29
CA GLY A 112 14.23 1.72 -8.53
C GLY A 112 13.15 2.78 -8.24
N PRO A 113 13.34 3.61 -7.18
CA PRO A 113 12.26 4.43 -6.62
C PRO A 113 11.99 5.74 -7.38
N ALA A 114 12.86 6.19 -8.30
CA ALA A 114 12.76 7.52 -8.89
C ALA A 114 11.52 7.76 -9.78
N PRO A 115 11.10 6.82 -10.66
CA PRO A 115 9.84 6.95 -11.40
C PRO A 115 8.62 6.92 -10.46
N LEU A 116 8.64 6.03 -9.47
CA LEU A 116 7.56 5.87 -8.50
C LEU A 116 7.34 7.12 -7.65
N ARG A 117 8.41 7.75 -7.18
CA ARG A 117 8.33 9.01 -6.40
C ARG A 117 7.73 10.14 -7.23
N ARG A 118 8.18 10.31 -8.49
CA ARG A 118 7.63 11.32 -9.40
C ARG A 118 6.14 11.10 -9.67
N ALA A 119 5.73 9.85 -9.90
CA ALA A 119 4.33 9.50 -10.08
C ALA A 119 3.49 9.79 -8.82
N LEU A 120 4.04 9.53 -7.63
CA LEU A 120 3.37 9.82 -6.36
C LEU A 120 3.24 11.32 -6.06
N GLU A 121 4.20 12.15 -6.47
CA GLU A 121 4.18 13.61 -6.26
C GLU A 121 3.02 14.31 -7.00
N VAL A 122 2.69 13.81 -8.18
CA VAL A 122 1.59 14.35 -9.00
C VAL A 122 0.26 13.67 -8.70
N PHE A 123 0.25 12.61 -7.90
CA PHE A 123 -0.99 11.91 -7.55
C PHE A 123 -1.92 12.83 -6.75
N ARG A 124 -3.19 12.88 -7.17
CA ARG A 124 -4.26 13.64 -6.53
C ARG A 124 -5.37 12.66 -6.18
N TRP A 125 -5.63 12.55 -4.88
CA TRP A 125 -6.67 11.68 -4.31
C TRP A 125 -7.93 12.46 -3.94
N ARG A 126 -7.92 13.79 -4.16
CA ARG A 126 -9.02 14.76 -4.00
C ARG A 126 -9.05 15.69 -5.20
#